data_AF-A0A7K3BIX3-F1
#
_entry.id   AF-A0A7K3BIX3-F1
#
_cell.length_a   1.000
_cell.length_b   1.000
_cell.length_c   1.000
_cell.angle_alpha   90.00
_cell.angle_beta   90.00
_cell.angle_gamma   90.00
#
_symmetry.space_group_name_H-M   'P 1'
#
loop_
_entity.id
_entity.type
_entity.pdbx_description
1 polymer ?
#
loop_
_entity_poly.entity_id
_entity_poly.type
_entity_poly.pdbx_seq_one_letter_code
_entity_poly.pdbx_strand_id
1 'polypeptide(L)'
;MTVSPDLGTPAATSSGIVPTSIPAPAPVPLPAPPAVTAPFESTAFRAVFRRHAAGVAVITAAGARPAGFTATSLTSVSADPPLLSFGISSTGSAWPTIADAAHVGVHILGEHQEDVAATFARSGADRFAPPTAWGPGPYGVPLLEDVHVWLVARVLARIPAGDHRIVVAQAVAGAPGGDADRPLLYHHGRYNALRH
;
A
#
# COMPACT_ATOMS: atom_id res chain seq x y z
N MET A 1 -40.13 50.93 -53.85
CA MET A 1 -38.97 50.01 -53.84
C MET A 1 -39.04 49.24 -52.54
N THR A 2 -38.79 47.95 -52.38
CA THR A 2 -38.53 46.78 -53.22
C THR A 2 -38.35 45.66 -52.17
N VAL A 3 -39.12 44.58 -52.29
CA VAL A 3 -38.98 43.22 -51.69
C VAL A 3 -37.83 42.91 -50.70
N SER A 4 -38.25 42.29 -49.57
CA SER A 4 -37.60 41.25 -48.72
C SER A 4 -36.67 40.25 -49.48
N PRO A 5 -35.75 39.47 -48.84
CA PRO A 5 -36.07 38.68 -47.63
C PRO A 5 -34.95 38.29 -46.63
N ASP A 6 -35.43 37.90 -45.44
CA ASP A 6 -35.10 36.68 -44.67
C ASP A 6 -33.64 36.23 -44.58
N LEU A 7 -33.03 36.45 -43.41
CA LEU A 7 -31.79 35.80 -42.97
C LEU A 7 -32.15 34.87 -41.81
N GLY A 8 -32.27 33.59 -42.17
CA GLY A 8 -32.57 32.49 -41.27
C GLY A 8 -31.55 32.34 -40.14
N THR A 9 -32.07 31.93 -38.99
CA THR A 9 -31.35 31.46 -37.82
C THR A 9 -30.64 30.13 -38.13
N PRO A 10 -29.32 29.99 -37.95
CA PRO A 10 -28.73 28.66 -37.87
C PRO A 10 -28.88 28.12 -36.45
N ALA A 11 -29.72 27.10 -36.30
CA ALA A 11 -29.72 26.22 -35.15
C ALA A 11 -28.38 25.46 -35.11
N ALA A 12 -27.53 25.76 -34.12
CA ALA A 12 -26.31 25.03 -33.87
C ALA A 12 -26.66 23.65 -33.28
N THR A 13 -26.68 22.62 -34.12
CA THR A 13 -26.69 21.22 -33.69
C THR A 13 -25.32 20.88 -33.09
N SER A 14 -25.21 20.94 -31.76
CA SER A 14 -24.10 20.39 -30.99
C SER A 14 -24.15 18.86 -31.08
N SER A 15 -23.42 18.29 -32.04
CA SER A 15 -23.18 16.85 -32.14
C SER A 15 -22.30 16.41 -30.97
N GLY A 16 -22.87 15.69 -30.02
CA GLY A 16 -22.15 15.13 -28.88
C GLY A 16 -21.09 14.12 -29.34
N ILE A 17 -19.83 14.44 -29.10
CA ILE A 17 -18.73 13.47 -29.21
C ILE A 17 -18.76 12.64 -27.92
N VAL A 18 -19.23 11.39 -28.06
CA VAL A 18 -19.11 10.38 -26.99
C VAL A 18 -17.63 10.00 -26.91
N PRO A 19 -16.96 10.09 -25.75
CA PRO A 19 -15.58 9.63 -25.64
C PRO A 19 -15.58 8.11 -25.86
N THR A 20 -14.99 7.67 -26.97
CA THR A 20 -14.83 6.26 -27.27
C THR A 20 -13.77 5.72 -26.31
N SER A 21 -14.20 4.90 -25.35
CA SER A 21 -13.30 4.16 -24.46
C SER A 21 -12.35 3.31 -25.31
N ILE A 22 -11.05 3.59 -25.26
CA ILE A 22 -10.04 2.74 -25.87
C ILE A 22 -10.03 1.42 -25.07
N PRO A 23 -10.33 0.27 -25.70
CA PRO A 23 -10.28 -1.00 -25.00
C PRO A 23 -8.86 -1.26 -24.48
N ALA A 24 -8.75 -1.59 -23.20
CA ALA A 24 -7.46 -1.94 -22.60
C ALA A 24 -6.83 -3.10 -23.39
N PRO A 25 -5.51 -3.03 -23.72
CA PRO A 25 -4.85 -4.09 -24.44
C PRO A 25 -4.97 -5.41 -23.66
N ALA A 26 -5.23 -6.50 -24.38
CA ALA A 26 -5.27 -7.83 -23.78
C ALA A 26 -3.92 -8.12 -23.10
N PRO A 27 -3.91 -8.75 -21.91
CA PRO A 27 -2.65 -9.06 -21.22
C PRO A 27 -1.80 -9.99 -22.09
N VAL A 28 -0.60 -9.52 -22.44
CA VAL A 28 0.40 -10.33 -23.13
C VAL A 28 0.88 -11.41 -22.15
N PRO A 29 0.77 -12.71 -22.47
CA PRO A 29 1.31 -13.76 -21.62
C PRO A 29 2.81 -13.55 -21.44
N LEU A 30 3.27 -13.46 -20.20
CA LEU A 30 4.70 -13.43 -19.93
C LEU A 30 5.33 -14.73 -20.44
N PRO A 31 6.43 -14.68 -21.19
CA PRO A 31 7.14 -15.89 -21.59
C PRO A 31 7.54 -16.69 -20.35
N ALA A 32 7.47 -18.01 -20.44
CA ALA A 32 7.89 -18.88 -19.35
C ALA A 32 9.32 -18.53 -18.95
N PRO A 33 9.62 -18.33 -17.65
CA PRO A 33 10.96 -17.96 -17.22
C PRO A 33 11.95 -19.07 -17.65
N PRO A 34 13.14 -18.70 -18.14
CA PRO A 34 14.17 -19.68 -18.47
C PRO A 34 14.48 -20.55 -17.25
N ALA A 35 14.84 -21.81 -17.49
CA ALA A 35 15.21 -22.74 -16.42
C ALA A 35 16.31 -22.12 -15.53
N VAL A 36 16.02 -22.00 -14.23
CA VAL A 36 16.90 -21.32 -13.27
C VAL A 36 18.25 -22.04 -13.23
N THR A 37 19.31 -21.33 -13.60
CA THR A 37 20.69 -21.82 -13.58
C THR A 37 21.23 -21.67 -12.15
N ALA A 38 21.51 -22.79 -11.48
CA ALA A 38 22.01 -22.95 -10.12
C ALA A 38 21.19 -22.24 -9.00
N PRO A 39 20.84 -22.93 -7.91
CA PRO A 39 20.10 -22.31 -6.81
C PRO A 39 20.96 -21.23 -6.12
N PHE A 40 20.45 -20.00 -6.05
CA PHE A 40 21.06 -18.95 -5.23
C PHE A 40 20.76 -19.23 -3.74
N GLU A 41 21.79 -19.24 -2.89
CA GLU A 41 21.60 -19.59 -1.48
C GLU A 41 20.79 -18.55 -0.71
N SER A 42 19.78 -19.00 0.05
CA SER A 42 18.91 -18.12 0.86
C SER A 42 19.67 -17.26 1.88
N THR A 43 20.80 -17.76 2.39
CA THR A 43 21.71 -17.03 3.29
C THR A 43 22.37 -15.85 2.58
N ALA A 44 22.90 -16.08 1.38
CA ALA A 44 23.47 -15.03 0.54
C ALA A 44 22.41 -14.00 0.14
N PHE A 45 21.20 -14.44 -0.22
CA PHE A 45 20.08 -13.54 -0.54
C PHE A 45 19.74 -12.62 0.63
N ARG A 46 19.57 -13.20 1.83
CA ARG A 46 19.31 -12.43 3.05
C ARG A 46 20.46 -11.48 3.38
N ALA A 47 21.71 -11.89 3.16
CA ALA A 47 22.88 -11.03 3.40
C ALA A 47 22.90 -9.81 2.47
N VAL A 48 22.54 -9.99 1.19
CA VAL A 48 22.41 -8.89 0.22
C VAL A 48 21.28 -7.94 0.66
N PHE A 49 20.08 -8.46 0.91
CA PHE A 49 18.93 -7.64 1.28
C PHE A 49 19.06 -6.95 2.64
N ARG A 50 19.86 -7.48 3.57
CA ARG A 50 20.21 -6.77 4.82
C ARG A 50 20.92 -5.43 4.56
N ARG A 51 21.58 -5.25 3.42
CA ARG A 51 22.25 -3.99 3.03
C ARG A 51 21.31 -3.01 2.31
N HIS A 52 20.11 -3.44 1.94
CA HIS A 52 19.12 -2.56 1.35
C HIS A 52 18.32 -1.89 2.47
N ALA A 53 18.53 -0.60 2.66
CA ALA A 53 17.77 0.18 3.64
C ALA A 53 16.34 0.41 3.13
N ALA A 54 15.37 0.29 4.01
CA ALA A 54 13.96 0.53 3.71
C ALA A 54 13.29 1.36 4.81
N GLY A 55 12.27 2.13 4.43
CA GLY A 55 11.35 2.73 5.40
C GLY A 55 10.55 1.66 6.12
N VAL A 56 10.08 2.00 7.33
CA VAL A 56 9.28 1.10 8.15
C VAL A 56 7.83 1.55 8.14
N ALA A 57 6.92 0.60 7.93
CA ALA A 57 5.49 0.82 8.04
C ALA A 57 4.82 -0.23 8.92
N VAL A 58 3.67 0.12 9.51
CA VAL A 58 2.76 -0.85 10.13
C VAL A 58 1.50 -0.95 9.28
N ILE A 59 1.20 -2.18 8.88
CA ILE A 59 -0.03 -2.52 8.17
C ILE A 59 -1.05 -3.03 9.18
N THR A 60 -2.29 -2.57 9.11
CA THR A 60 -3.39 -3.03 9.97
C THR A 60 -4.60 -3.44 9.14
N ALA A 61 -5.45 -4.29 9.71
CA ALA A 61 -6.74 -4.65 9.15
C ALA A 61 -7.75 -4.98 10.24
N ALA A 62 -9.01 -4.69 9.93
CA ALA A 62 -10.15 -5.08 10.74
C ALA A 62 -10.44 -6.59 10.59
N GLY A 63 -10.89 -7.21 11.66
CA GLY A 63 -11.33 -8.61 11.72
C GLY A 63 -12.05 -8.86 13.05
N ALA A 64 -12.39 -10.11 13.34
CA ALA A 64 -12.97 -10.49 14.65
C ALA A 64 -12.07 -10.04 15.82
N ARG A 65 -10.74 -10.06 15.59
CA ARG A 65 -9.77 -9.28 16.35
C ARG A 65 -8.93 -8.47 15.35
N PRO A 66 -8.53 -7.24 15.69
CA PRO A 66 -7.66 -6.45 14.83
C PRO A 66 -6.34 -7.18 14.60
N ALA A 67 -5.82 -7.06 13.39
CA ALA A 67 -4.53 -7.63 13.03
C ALA A 67 -3.65 -6.54 12.44
N GLY A 68 -2.34 -6.70 12.61
CA GLY A 68 -1.38 -5.84 11.97
C GLY A 68 0.03 -6.39 12.09
N PHE A 69 0.94 -5.88 11.28
CA PHE A 69 2.34 -6.30 11.27
C PHE A 69 3.24 -5.19 10.75
N THR A 70 4.52 -5.27 11.10
CA THR A 70 5.56 -4.37 10.57
C THR A 70 6.00 -4.84 9.19
N ALA A 71 5.99 -3.92 8.23
CA ALA A 71 6.41 -4.14 6.85
C ALA A 71 7.53 -3.17 6.48
N THR A 72 8.58 -3.71 5.87
CA THR A 72 9.67 -2.95 5.21
C THR A 72 9.63 -3.06 3.69
N SER A 73 8.57 -3.66 3.16
CA SER A 73 8.33 -3.91 1.73
C SER A 73 7.33 -2.94 1.10
N LEU A 74 6.87 -1.93 1.86
CA LEU A 74 5.93 -0.94 1.37
C LEU A 74 6.55 -0.14 0.21
N THR A 75 5.86 -0.10 -0.93
CA THR A 75 6.32 0.59 -2.14
C THR A 75 5.15 1.27 -2.85
N SER A 76 5.36 2.49 -3.35
CA SER A 76 4.42 3.16 -4.26
C SER A 76 4.48 2.51 -5.65
N VAL A 77 3.32 2.20 -6.22
CA VAL A 77 3.19 1.52 -7.52
C VAL A 77 2.72 2.50 -8.61
N SER A 78 1.78 3.37 -8.30
CA SER A 78 1.30 4.41 -9.21
C SER A 78 0.80 5.63 -8.42
N ALA A 79 0.91 6.81 -9.01
CA ALA A 79 0.32 8.04 -8.48
C ALA A 79 -1.10 8.27 -8.99
N ASP A 80 -1.41 7.86 -10.22
CA ASP A 80 -2.74 7.96 -10.84
C ASP A 80 -3.10 6.65 -11.56
N PRO A 81 -4.01 5.81 -11.01
CA PRO A 81 -4.60 5.95 -9.67
C PRO A 81 -3.56 5.75 -8.55
N PRO A 82 -3.81 6.21 -7.31
CA PRO A 82 -2.85 6.11 -6.21
C PRO A 82 -2.76 4.67 -5.68
N LEU A 83 -1.78 3.92 -6.16
CA LEU A 83 -1.56 2.50 -5.85
C LEU A 83 -0.30 2.30 -5.01
N LEU A 84 -0.40 1.37 -4.06
CA LEU A 84 0.72 0.90 -3.26
C LEU A 84 0.75 -0.63 -3.24
N SER A 85 1.89 -1.17 -2.82
CA SER A 85 2.03 -2.61 -2.55
C SER A 85 2.86 -2.87 -1.31
N PHE A 86 2.64 -4.04 -0.72
CA PHE A 86 3.47 -4.59 0.35
C PHE A 86 3.43 -6.12 0.33
N GLY A 87 4.48 -6.73 0.86
CA GLY A 87 4.57 -8.18 1.05
C GLY A 87 4.15 -8.61 2.46
N ILE A 88 3.44 -9.73 2.56
CA ILE A 88 3.11 -10.39 3.83
C ILE A 88 3.38 -11.89 3.72
N SER A 89 3.96 -12.48 4.77
CA SER A 89 4.12 -13.94 4.86
C SER A 89 2.76 -14.62 5.04
N SER A 90 2.50 -15.66 4.24
CA SER A 90 1.29 -16.47 4.37
C SER A 90 1.24 -17.34 5.63
N THR A 91 2.37 -17.49 6.33
CA THR A 91 2.46 -18.18 7.63
C THR A 91 2.40 -17.22 8.82
N GLY A 92 2.37 -15.91 8.58
CA GLY A 92 2.33 -14.89 9.62
C GLY A 92 0.97 -14.80 10.31
N SER A 93 0.97 -14.47 11.61
CA SER A 93 -0.27 -14.38 12.41
C SER A 93 -1.29 -13.34 11.93
N ALA A 94 -0.83 -12.32 11.18
CA ALA A 94 -1.72 -11.30 10.60
C ALA A 94 -2.36 -11.75 9.28
N TRP A 95 -1.83 -12.79 8.62
CA TRP A 95 -2.28 -13.21 7.30
C TRP A 95 -3.76 -13.61 7.27
N PRO A 96 -4.31 -14.41 8.20
CA PRO A 96 -5.73 -14.80 8.15
C PRO A 96 -6.67 -13.59 8.06
N THR A 97 -6.42 -12.55 8.86
CA THR A 97 -7.23 -11.32 8.81
C THR A 97 -6.99 -10.52 7.53
N ILE A 98 -5.73 -10.40 7.10
CA ILE A 98 -5.37 -9.64 5.88
C ILE A 98 -5.86 -10.34 4.60
N ALA A 99 -5.99 -11.67 4.61
CA ALA A 99 -6.49 -12.46 3.49
C ALA A 99 -7.93 -12.08 3.13
N ASP A 100 -8.75 -11.77 4.14
CA ASP A 100 -10.17 -11.46 3.98
C ASP A 100 -10.49 -9.96 4.02
N ALA A 101 -9.53 -9.11 4.43
CA ALA A 101 -9.74 -7.68 4.60
C ALA A 101 -10.07 -6.93 3.29
N ALA A 102 -11.18 -6.20 3.24
CA ALA A 102 -11.46 -5.31 2.09
C ALA A 102 -10.57 -4.05 2.09
N HIS A 103 -10.19 -3.57 3.28
CA HIS A 103 -9.37 -2.39 3.48
C HIS A 103 -8.25 -2.67 4.47
N VAL A 104 -7.13 -1.98 4.29
CA VAL A 104 -5.97 -2.02 5.18
C VAL A 104 -5.55 -0.61 5.57
N GLY A 105 -5.03 -0.47 6.78
CA GLY A 105 -4.36 0.74 7.23
C GLY A 105 -2.87 0.61 6.98
N VAL A 106 -2.24 1.69 6.54
CA VAL A 106 -0.80 1.78 6.28
C VAL A 106 -0.29 2.97 7.07
N HIS A 107 0.57 2.72 8.05
CA HIS A 107 1.13 3.72 8.95
C HIS A 107 2.62 3.83 8.65
N ILE A 108 3.08 4.97 8.16
CA ILE A 108 4.51 5.20 7.88
C ILE A 108 5.13 5.74 9.17
N LEU A 109 6.14 5.04 9.70
CA LEU A 109 6.64 5.31 11.03
C LEU A 109 7.78 6.34 11.07
N GLY A 110 7.72 7.22 12.06
CA GLY A 110 8.82 8.12 12.44
C GLY A 110 9.83 7.44 13.38
N GLU A 111 11.03 8.01 13.48
CA GLU A 111 12.15 7.53 14.31
C GLU A 111 11.73 7.26 15.75
N HIS A 112 10.87 8.10 16.32
CA HIS A 112 10.36 7.96 17.69
C HIS A 112 9.44 6.75 17.89
N GLN A 113 9.08 6.02 16.82
CA GLN A 113 8.11 4.92 16.83
C GLN A 113 8.77 3.54 16.67
N GLU A 114 10.04 3.42 17.05
CA GLU A 114 10.78 2.16 17.06
C GLU A 114 10.05 1.07 17.87
N ASP A 115 9.50 1.43 19.04
CA ASP A 115 8.79 0.49 19.91
C ASP A 115 7.50 -0.05 19.27
N VAL A 116 6.79 0.79 18.52
CA VAL A 116 5.61 0.39 17.73
C VAL A 116 6.05 -0.59 16.64
N ALA A 117 7.10 -0.27 15.89
CA ALA A 117 7.65 -1.15 14.88
C ALA A 117 8.08 -2.51 15.46
N ALA A 118 8.76 -2.52 16.61
CA ALA A 118 9.20 -3.73 17.28
C ALA A 118 8.03 -4.58 17.79
N THR A 119 6.99 -3.94 18.32
CA THR A 119 5.77 -4.61 18.80
C THR A 119 5.05 -5.32 17.66
N PHE A 120 4.85 -4.61 16.54
CA PHE A 120 4.16 -5.16 15.37
C PHE A 120 5.00 -6.18 14.57
N ALA A 121 6.32 -6.20 14.75
CA ALA A 121 7.21 -7.22 14.18
C ALA A 121 7.25 -8.51 15.01
N ARG A 122 6.88 -8.47 16.29
CA ARG A 122 7.00 -9.61 17.21
C ARG A 122 5.93 -10.67 16.94
N SER A 123 6.36 -11.91 16.77
CA SER A 123 5.46 -13.08 16.69
C SER A 123 4.82 -13.37 18.03
N GLY A 124 3.51 -13.66 18.03
CA GLY A 124 2.77 -14.03 19.24
C GLY A 124 2.45 -12.88 20.21
N ALA A 125 2.86 -11.65 19.91
CA ALA A 125 2.50 -10.48 20.71
C ALA A 125 1.04 -10.09 20.51
N ASP A 126 0.41 -9.60 21.58
CA ASP A 126 -0.85 -8.88 21.48
C ASP A 126 -0.56 -7.43 21.07
N ARG A 127 -0.53 -7.19 19.75
CA ARG A 127 -0.06 -5.93 19.15
C ARG A 127 -0.99 -4.74 19.41
N PHE A 128 -2.24 -5.01 19.79
CA PHE A 128 -3.30 -4.02 19.99
C PHE A 128 -3.68 -3.87 21.47
N ALA A 129 -3.03 -4.60 22.37
CA ALA A 129 -3.13 -4.39 23.81
C ALA A 129 -2.32 -3.15 24.24
N PRO A 130 -2.62 -2.57 25.42
CA PRO A 130 -1.79 -1.51 25.99
C PRO A 130 -0.30 -1.91 26.01
N PRO A 131 0.61 -0.96 25.68
CA PRO A 131 0.37 0.47 25.53
C PRO A 131 -0.05 0.94 24.14
N THR A 132 -0.29 0.06 23.16
CA THR A 132 -0.67 0.47 21.81
C THR A 132 -2.01 1.21 21.81
N ALA A 133 -2.00 2.52 21.53
CA ALA A 133 -3.19 3.33 21.36
C ALA A 133 -3.69 3.26 19.91
N TRP A 134 -4.97 2.92 19.74
CA TRP A 134 -5.59 2.79 18.42
C TRP A 134 -7.11 2.97 18.50
N GLY A 135 -7.70 3.37 17.38
CA GLY A 135 -9.14 3.52 17.23
C GLY A 135 -9.63 3.11 15.83
N PRO A 136 -10.95 2.98 15.64
CA PRO A 136 -11.51 2.72 14.32
C PRO A 136 -11.39 3.96 13.42
N GLY A 137 -10.75 3.79 12.27
CA GLY A 137 -10.67 4.77 11.20
C GLY A 137 -11.71 4.55 10.08
N PRO A 138 -11.52 5.19 8.92
CA PRO A 138 -12.35 4.95 7.74
C PRO A 138 -12.48 3.46 7.41
N TYR A 139 -13.69 3.03 7.06
CA TYR A 139 -14.02 1.63 6.79
C TYR A 139 -13.80 0.66 7.97
N GLY A 140 -13.70 1.18 9.19
CA GLY A 140 -13.48 0.38 10.41
C GLY A 140 -12.05 -0.14 10.56
N VAL A 141 -11.12 0.33 9.73
CA VAL A 141 -9.70 -0.05 9.80
C VAL A 141 -9.09 0.43 11.12
N PRO A 142 -8.37 -0.41 11.88
CA PRO A 142 -7.66 0.03 13.09
C PRO A 142 -6.55 1.03 12.73
N LEU A 143 -6.66 2.27 13.20
CA LEU A 143 -5.63 3.30 13.04
C LEU A 143 -4.91 3.56 14.35
N LEU A 144 -3.59 3.69 14.29
CA LEU A 144 -2.76 4.01 15.45
C LEU A 144 -2.81 5.51 15.74
N GLU A 145 -3.01 5.89 17.00
CA GLU A 145 -3.27 7.31 17.36
C GLU A 145 -2.03 8.21 17.23
N ASP A 146 -0.84 7.69 17.54
CA ASP A 146 0.42 8.44 17.50
C ASP A 146 1.13 8.41 16.12
N VAL A 147 0.51 7.85 15.07
CA VAL A 147 1.10 7.84 13.72
C VAL A 147 0.41 8.85 12.83
N HIS A 148 1.07 9.97 12.57
CA HIS A 148 0.49 11.08 11.81
C HIS A 148 0.51 10.91 10.29
N VAL A 149 1.37 10.02 9.78
CA VAL A 149 1.46 9.70 8.34
C VAL A 149 0.81 8.35 8.09
N TRP A 150 -0.40 8.35 7.54
CA TRP A 150 -1.13 7.12 7.28
C TRP A 150 -2.03 7.19 6.05
N LEU A 151 -2.35 6.01 5.51
CA LEU A 151 -3.31 5.80 4.43
C LEU A 151 -4.25 4.64 4.81
N VAL A 152 -5.52 4.75 4.44
CA VAL A 152 -6.41 3.59 4.31
C VAL A 152 -6.48 3.25 2.84
N ALA A 153 -6.26 1.98 2.51
CA ALA A 153 -6.22 1.49 1.14
C ALA A 153 -7.19 0.32 0.94
N ARG A 154 -7.95 0.35 -0.16
CA ARG A 154 -8.79 -0.75 -0.61
C ARG A 154 -7.91 -1.81 -1.28
N VAL A 155 -8.03 -3.06 -0.84
CA VAL A 155 -7.26 -4.16 -1.45
C VAL A 155 -7.83 -4.48 -2.83
N LEU A 156 -6.96 -4.48 -3.85
CA LEU A 156 -7.30 -4.81 -5.23
C LEU A 156 -6.92 -6.25 -5.58
N ALA A 157 -5.73 -6.69 -5.13
CA ALA A 157 -5.21 -8.02 -5.45
C ALA A 157 -4.30 -8.56 -4.35
N ARG A 158 -4.21 -9.89 -4.30
CA ARG A 158 -3.28 -10.65 -3.45
C ARG A 158 -2.59 -11.70 -4.32
N ILE A 159 -1.35 -11.41 -4.71
CA ILE A 159 -0.62 -12.19 -5.70
C ILE A 159 0.29 -13.19 -4.97
N PRO A 160 0.22 -14.51 -5.27
CA PRO A 160 1.17 -15.48 -4.74
C PRO A 160 2.63 -15.17 -5.10
N ALA A 161 3.51 -15.19 -4.11
CA ALA A 161 4.95 -14.98 -4.29
C ALA A 161 5.73 -15.88 -3.32
N GLY A 162 5.91 -17.15 -3.69
CA GLY A 162 6.50 -18.16 -2.81
C GLY A 162 5.67 -18.37 -1.54
N ASP A 163 6.31 -18.27 -0.37
CA ASP A 163 5.69 -18.32 0.96
C ASP A 163 5.04 -16.97 1.36
N HIS A 164 5.10 -15.97 0.50
CA HIS A 164 4.50 -14.64 0.71
C HIS A 164 3.33 -14.37 -0.26
N ARG A 165 2.66 -13.26 0.02
CA ARG A 165 1.65 -12.62 -0.82
C ARG A 165 2.05 -11.18 -1.05
N ILE A 166 2.02 -10.74 -2.30
CA ILE A 166 2.10 -9.32 -2.63
C ILE A 166 0.68 -8.79 -2.65
N VAL A 167 0.38 -7.86 -1.75
CA VAL A 167 -0.90 -7.15 -1.71
C VAL A 167 -0.75 -5.88 -2.52
N VAL A 168 -1.66 -5.67 -3.48
CA VAL A 168 -1.80 -4.42 -4.23
C VAL A 168 -3.07 -3.74 -3.76
N ALA A 169 -2.98 -2.46 -3.39
CA ALA A 169 -4.09 -1.71 -2.83
C ALA A 169 -4.12 -0.27 -3.37
N GLN A 170 -5.32 0.30 -3.46
CA GLN A 170 -5.54 1.68 -3.86
C GLN A 170 -5.81 2.54 -2.63
N ALA A 171 -5.07 3.63 -2.44
CA ALA A 171 -5.32 4.57 -1.37
C ALA A 171 -6.68 5.27 -1.56
N VAL A 172 -7.49 5.33 -0.49
CA VAL A 172 -8.85 5.90 -0.51
C VAL A 172 -9.07 6.97 0.57
N ALA A 173 -8.23 7.00 1.61
CA ALA A 173 -8.19 8.05 2.62
C ALA A 173 -6.77 8.13 3.21
N GLY A 174 -6.42 9.25 3.83
CA GLY A 174 -5.13 9.37 4.50
C GLY A 174 -4.87 10.75 5.08
N ALA A 175 -3.82 10.83 5.88
CA ALA A 175 -3.25 12.06 6.39
C ALA A 175 -1.75 12.07 6.08
N PRO A 176 -1.22 13.13 5.45
CA PRO A 176 0.20 13.23 5.13
C PRO A 176 1.09 13.57 6.33
N GLY A 177 0.51 13.79 7.52
CA GLY A 177 1.21 14.28 8.71
C GLY A 177 1.48 15.80 8.70
N GLY A 178 2.16 16.28 9.75
CA GLY A 178 2.69 17.65 9.87
C GLY A 178 4.17 17.75 9.50
N ASP A 179 4.84 18.85 9.86
CA ASP A 179 6.27 19.03 9.61
C ASP A 179 7.10 17.87 10.17
N ALA A 180 8.06 17.41 9.35
CA ALA A 180 8.54 16.05 9.30
C ALA A 180 9.35 15.58 10.52
N ASP A 181 8.79 14.62 11.26
CA ASP A 181 9.61 13.69 12.04
C ASP A 181 10.53 12.89 11.10
N ARG A 182 11.78 12.65 11.54
CA ARG A 182 12.73 11.82 10.80
C ARG A 182 12.12 10.44 10.58
N PRO A 183 12.20 9.84 9.38
CA PRO A 183 11.60 8.54 9.12
C PRO A 183 12.36 7.44 9.85
N LEU A 184 11.63 6.44 10.33
CA LEU A 184 12.22 5.21 10.83
C LEU A 184 12.72 4.36 9.65
N LEU A 185 14.00 3.99 9.71
CA LEU A 185 14.64 3.14 8.72
C LEU A 185 14.99 1.78 9.32
N TYR A 186 14.89 0.73 8.51
CA TYR A 186 15.43 -0.57 8.83
C TYR A 186 16.60 -0.88 7.91
N HIS A 187 17.77 -1.14 8.50
CA HIS A 187 18.99 -1.46 7.76
C HIS A 187 19.89 -2.36 8.60
N HIS A 188 20.44 -3.41 7.97
CA HIS A 188 21.34 -4.38 8.59
C HIS A 188 20.78 -5.01 9.88
N GLY A 189 19.47 -5.27 9.90
CA GLY A 189 18.80 -5.88 11.05
C GLY A 189 18.57 -4.94 12.24
N ARG A 190 18.72 -3.62 12.05
CA ARG A 190 18.60 -2.60 13.09
C ARG A 190 17.71 -1.45 12.62
N TYR A 191 17.04 -0.83 13.57
CA TYR A 191 16.38 0.46 13.37
C TYR A 191 17.42 1.59 13.33
N ASN A 192 17.19 2.56 12.46
CA ASN A 192 18.06 3.71 12.20
C ASN A 192 17.20 4.92 11.82
N ALA A 193 17.84 6.09 11.68
CA ALA A 193 17.21 7.29 11.17
C ALA A 193 18.13 8.04 10.19
N LEU A 194 17.56 8.86 9.30
CA LEU A 194 18.31 9.64 8.30
C LEU A 194 19.21 10.68 8.94
N ARG A 195 20.47 10.78 8.52
CA ARG A 195 21.36 11.88 8.94
C ARG A 195 20.97 13.17 8.20
N HIS A 196 21.06 14.30 8.90
CA HIS A 196 20.95 15.62 8.31
C HIS A 196 22.16 15.94 7.43
#